data_AF-A0A4U0WTW4-F1
#
_entry.id   AF-A0A4U0WTW4-F1
#
_cell.length_a   1.000
_cell.length_b   1.000
_cell.length_c   1.000
_cell.angle_alpha   90.00
_cell.angle_beta   90.00
_cell.angle_gamma   90.00
#
_symmetry.space_group_name_H-M   'P 1'
#
loop_
_entity.id
_entity.type
_entity.pdbx_description
1 polymer ?
#
loop_
_entity_poly.entity_id
_entity_poly.type
_entity_poly.pdbx_seq_one_letter_code
_entity_poly.pdbx_strand_id
1 'polypeptide(L)'
;MVVNSFTLFALSILLARSVWCLAVNTTTIEGWEIERHEAVLRRSRYLGGYLDGPDGMRVKIVRQEFPYDIGIWSNIKQGMGTRNVFAWLWPFAASPSVESGLRFEVNGFEDPDTTWPPPDPDRMPRVRRHFDPDTAFMHGDTEVEAFRQRQAEDLKRYAQPQGTTHRRLPFHKRFSDPKMVSGHGVEDVGEEDFSDCINEVEGDEEEEGEEAWRNSEGERLGNFGVDEDAEFYDEDDIPLAELIRRRKSVGTVDVYPVLKTEAMEGTKEIQKDRWSSQAYSSAASFVPKLTTTVLSYLAARPSDRILDIGCGDGLLTASIAASAAAVLGLDASPSFIRTAQSTRSAANLTFAVHDCTRLAARADAVDGSWDKVFSNAALHWILRGAATRRDVLRDVRAALKPGGRFVFEMGGAGNVAEIHAAFLAVLVAHGVPVAKARAANPCFFPSDAWMRAALQDAGFDVERVEIEYRPTPCTPATESGGGGLEGWLRLMGAQFLEAVEEGDARESVLRDVLAVLESVVTREEDGSAWIGYVRLRGVAVKR
;
A
#
# COMPACT_ATOMS: atom_id res chain seq x y z
N MET A 1 -39.09 25.10 -41.08
CA MET A 1 -39.64 23.98 -40.30
C MET A 1 -38.73 22.75 -40.33
N VAL A 2 -38.30 22.25 -41.50
CA VAL A 2 -37.45 21.03 -41.61
C VAL A 2 -36.15 21.11 -40.79
N VAL A 3 -35.42 22.23 -40.84
CA VAL A 3 -34.20 22.44 -40.04
C VAL A 3 -34.49 22.37 -38.54
N ASN A 4 -35.54 23.06 -38.07
CA ASN A 4 -35.95 23.04 -36.66
C ASN A 4 -36.37 21.64 -36.20
N SER A 5 -37.03 20.85 -37.08
CA SER A 5 -37.40 19.46 -36.80
C SER A 5 -36.17 18.56 -36.70
N PHE A 6 -35.17 18.73 -37.57
CA PHE A 6 -33.93 17.96 -37.52
C PHE A 6 -33.10 18.32 -36.28
N THR A 7 -33.02 19.61 -35.93
CA THR A 7 -32.35 20.04 -34.70
C THR A 7 -33.06 19.54 -33.46
N LEU A 8 -34.40 19.57 -33.43
CA LEU A 8 -35.17 19.04 -32.30
C LEU A 8 -34.99 17.52 -32.15
N PHE A 9 -34.96 16.78 -33.26
CA PHE A 9 -34.67 15.36 -33.26
C PHE A 9 -33.27 15.06 -32.72
N ALA A 10 -32.24 15.76 -33.21
CA ALA A 10 -30.88 15.60 -32.70
C ALA A 10 -30.77 15.94 -31.20
N LEU A 11 -31.40 17.03 -30.76
CA LEU A 11 -31.46 17.40 -29.34
C LEU A 11 -32.22 16.36 -28.50
N SER A 12 -33.28 15.75 -29.04
CA SER A 12 -34.03 14.70 -28.33
C SER A 12 -33.21 13.43 -28.13
N ILE A 13 -32.37 13.05 -29.11
CA ILE A 13 -31.45 11.92 -28.98
C ILE A 13 -30.38 12.22 -27.92
N LEU A 14 -29.80 13.42 -27.96
CA LEU A 14 -28.82 13.86 -26.97
C LEU A 14 -29.43 13.89 -25.56
N LEU A 15 -30.66 14.39 -25.42
CA LEU A 15 -31.38 14.40 -24.16
C LEU A 15 -31.62 12.96 -23.66
N ALA A 16 -32.11 12.06 -24.52
CA ALA A 16 -32.31 10.66 -24.15
C ALA A 16 -30.99 10.00 -23.70
N ARG A 17 -29.89 10.27 -24.40
CA ARG A 17 -28.56 9.78 -24.02
C ARG A 17 -28.08 10.36 -22.69
N SER A 18 -28.28 11.65 -22.45
CA SER A 18 -27.93 12.30 -21.18
C SER A 18 -28.76 11.75 -20.02
N VAL A 19 -30.05 11.51 -20.24
CA VAL A 19 -30.93 10.87 -19.24
C VAL A 19 -30.47 9.43 -18.95
N TRP A 20 -30.06 8.68 -19.97
CA TRP A 20 -29.50 7.34 -19.79
C TRP A 20 -28.20 7.36 -18.97
N CYS A 21 -27.25 8.23 -19.32
CA CYS A 21 -26.00 8.39 -18.55
C CYS A 21 -26.28 8.79 -17.09
N LEU A 22 -27.31 9.61 -16.85
CA LEU A 22 -27.73 9.98 -15.50
C LEU A 22 -28.32 8.79 -14.73
N ALA A 23 -29.10 7.95 -15.41
CA ALA A 23 -29.74 6.78 -14.81
C ALA A 23 -28.72 5.68 -14.45
N VAL A 24 -27.74 5.45 -15.33
CA VAL A 24 -26.66 4.46 -15.11
C VAL A 24 -25.52 5.04 -14.26
N ASN A 25 -25.55 6.35 -13.98
CA ASN A 25 -24.57 7.06 -13.17
C ASN A 25 -23.13 7.04 -13.71
N THR A 26 -22.97 6.79 -15.02
CA THR A 26 -21.68 6.74 -15.71
C THR A 26 -21.76 7.47 -17.05
N THR A 27 -20.65 8.08 -17.45
CA THR A 27 -20.51 8.67 -18.78
C THR A 27 -20.20 7.61 -19.83
N THR A 28 -20.29 7.99 -21.11
CA THR A 28 -19.98 7.05 -22.20
C THR A 28 -18.51 6.62 -22.17
N ILE A 29 -17.57 7.50 -21.82
CA ILE A 29 -16.14 7.15 -21.78
C ILE A 29 -15.86 6.19 -20.61
N GLU A 30 -16.48 6.44 -19.46
CA GLU A 30 -16.33 5.59 -18.28
C GLU A 30 -16.92 4.20 -18.50
N GLY A 31 -18.09 4.10 -19.13
CA GLY A 31 -18.67 2.81 -19.53
C GLY A 31 -17.72 1.98 -20.40
N TRP A 32 -17.09 2.60 -21.40
CA TRP A 32 -16.11 1.93 -22.27
C TRP A 32 -14.87 1.47 -21.50
N GLU A 33 -14.43 2.23 -20.49
CA GLU A 33 -13.29 1.86 -19.64
C GLU A 33 -13.62 0.70 -18.69
N ILE A 34 -14.84 0.66 -18.15
CA ILE A 34 -15.35 -0.44 -17.32
C ILE A 34 -15.41 -1.73 -18.14
N GLU A 35 -16.09 -1.69 -19.30
CA GLU A 35 -16.20 -2.84 -20.21
C GLU A 35 -14.83 -3.36 -20.67
N ARG A 36 -13.87 -2.45 -20.89
CA ARG A 36 -12.50 -2.80 -21.23
C ARG A 36 -11.80 -3.54 -20.10
N HIS A 37 -11.91 -3.05 -18.86
CA HIS A 37 -11.32 -3.72 -17.69
C HIS A 37 -11.91 -5.12 -17.49
N GLU A 38 -13.22 -5.26 -17.65
CA GLU A 38 -13.91 -6.56 -17.61
C GLU A 38 -13.39 -7.54 -18.68
N ALA A 39 -13.14 -7.06 -19.91
CA ALA A 39 -12.56 -7.89 -20.96
C ALA A 39 -11.13 -8.35 -20.62
N VAL A 40 -10.32 -7.49 -20.00
CA VAL A 40 -8.95 -7.82 -19.54
C VAL A 40 -9.00 -8.81 -18.37
N LEU A 41 -9.94 -8.64 -17.44
CA LEU A 41 -10.17 -9.57 -16.32
C LEU A 41 -10.57 -10.96 -16.80
N ARG A 42 -11.50 -11.05 -17.77
CA ARG A 42 -11.88 -12.33 -18.39
C ARG A 42 -10.68 -13.04 -19.02
N ARG A 43 -9.81 -12.30 -19.73
CA ARG A 43 -8.56 -12.84 -20.29
C ARG A 43 -7.59 -13.31 -19.19
N SER A 44 -7.44 -12.51 -18.13
CA SER A 44 -6.55 -12.79 -17.00
C SER A 44 -6.97 -14.04 -16.24
N ARG A 45 -8.28 -14.24 -15.98
CA ARG A 45 -8.82 -15.43 -15.28
C ARG A 45 -8.43 -16.73 -15.99
N TYR A 46 -8.47 -16.76 -17.32
CA TYR A 46 -8.03 -17.94 -18.10
C TYR A 46 -6.52 -18.23 -17.95
N LEU A 47 -5.70 -17.20 -17.76
CA LEU A 47 -4.24 -17.31 -17.61
C LEU A 47 -3.79 -17.38 -16.14
N GLY A 48 -4.68 -17.75 -15.22
CA GLY A 48 -4.35 -17.90 -13.80
C GLY A 48 -4.17 -16.56 -13.05
N GLY A 49 -4.80 -15.48 -13.54
CA GLY A 49 -4.83 -14.17 -12.89
C GLY A 49 -3.70 -13.21 -13.27
N TYR A 50 -2.87 -13.56 -14.25
CA TYR A 50 -1.76 -12.74 -14.75
C TYR A 50 -1.84 -12.57 -16.27
N LEU A 51 -1.43 -11.40 -16.75
CA LEU A 51 -1.23 -11.11 -18.17
C LEU A 51 0.22 -10.74 -18.43
N ASP A 52 0.75 -11.20 -19.56
CA ASP A 52 2.10 -10.85 -19.98
C ASP A 52 2.09 -9.45 -20.62
N GLY A 53 2.83 -8.54 -20.02
CA GLY A 53 3.10 -7.20 -20.53
C GLY A 53 4.33 -7.17 -21.44
N PRO A 54 4.64 -5.99 -22.00
CA PRO A 54 5.85 -5.78 -22.80
C PRO A 54 7.13 -6.17 -22.04
N ASP A 55 8.10 -6.74 -22.76
CA ASP A 55 9.40 -7.17 -22.25
C ASP A 55 9.33 -8.30 -21.18
N GLY A 56 8.25 -9.09 -21.16
CA GLY A 56 8.12 -10.29 -20.31
C GLY A 56 7.66 -10.01 -18.87
N MET A 57 7.20 -8.79 -18.58
CA MET A 57 6.69 -8.40 -17.27
C MET A 57 5.30 -9.02 -17.03
N ARG A 58 5.15 -9.86 -16.00
CA ARG A 58 3.84 -10.40 -15.63
C ARG A 58 3.07 -9.40 -14.78
N VAL A 59 1.91 -8.96 -15.27
CA VAL A 59 1.02 -8.01 -14.59
C VAL A 59 -0.18 -8.75 -14.03
N LYS A 60 -0.38 -8.66 -12.71
CA LYS A 60 -1.58 -9.21 -12.06
C LYS A 60 -2.75 -8.27 -12.31
N ILE A 61 -3.84 -8.78 -12.88
CA ILE A 61 -5.06 -7.98 -13.10
C ILE A 61 -6.06 -8.33 -12.00
N VAL A 62 -6.49 -7.30 -11.26
CA VAL A 62 -7.47 -7.41 -10.17
C VAL A 62 -8.73 -6.65 -10.57
N ARG A 63 -9.91 -7.18 -10.22
CA ARG A 63 -11.19 -6.48 -10.44
C ARG A 63 -11.15 -5.17 -9.67
N GLN A 64 -11.47 -4.08 -10.35
CA GLN A 64 -11.47 -2.74 -9.78
C GLN A 64 -12.82 -2.11 -10.07
N GLU A 65 -13.49 -1.61 -9.04
CA GLU A 65 -14.78 -0.94 -9.18
C GLU A 65 -14.60 0.52 -9.64
N PHE A 66 -15.55 1.03 -10.42
CA PHE A 66 -15.48 2.39 -10.96
C PHE A 66 -15.55 3.43 -9.83
N PRO A 67 -14.49 4.23 -9.59
CA PRO A 67 -14.34 4.98 -8.33
C PRO A 67 -15.30 6.17 -8.18
N TYR A 68 -15.84 6.72 -9.26
CA TYR A 68 -16.67 7.93 -9.22
C TYR A 68 -18.19 7.66 -9.15
N ASP A 69 -18.60 6.40 -8.95
CA ASP A 69 -20.00 6.06 -8.68
C ASP A 69 -20.31 6.10 -7.18
N ILE A 70 -20.64 7.29 -6.67
CA ILE A 70 -21.13 7.52 -5.28
C ILE A 70 -22.66 7.47 -5.17
N GLY A 71 -23.34 6.95 -6.20
CA GLY A 71 -24.79 6.89 -6.33
C GLY A 71 -25.41 8.09 -7.06
N ILE A 72 -26.50 7.81 -7.80
CA ILE A 72 -27.18 8.72 -8.74
C ILE A 72 -27.43 10.11 -8.12
N TRP A 73 -28.06 10.16 -6.94
CA TRP A 73 -28.42 11.44 -6.31
C TRP A 73 -27.21 12.24 -5.82
N SER A 74 -26.18 11.55 -5.33
CA SER A 74 -24.95 12.18 -4.83
C SER A 74 -24.15 12.80 -5.99
N ASN A 75 -24.04 12.09 -7.11
CA ASN A 75 -23.40 12.59 -8.33
C ASN A 75 -24.14 13.78 -8.93
N ILE A 76 -25.48 13.72 -9.00
CA ILE A 76 -26.28 14.87 -9.46
C ILE A 76 -26.03 16.10 -8.55
N LYS A 77 -26.04 15.91 -7.23
CA LYS A 77 -25.76 17.01 -6.28
C LYS A 77 -24.35 17.57 -6.48
N GLN A 78 -23.35 16.72 -6.67
CA GLN A 78 -21.97 17.14 -6.86
C GLN A 78 -21.81 17.94 -8.15
N GLY A 79 -22.39 17.48 -9.26
CA GLY A 79 -22.37 18.19 -10.53
C GLY A 79 -23.14 19.52 -10.50
N MET A 80 -24.28 19.56 -9.82
CA MET A 80 -25.12 20.76 -9.72
C MET A 80 -24.73 21.70 -8.57
N GLY A 81 -23.76 21.33 -7.73
CA GLY A 81 -23.27 22.11 -6.58
C GLY A 81 -24.23 22.25 -5.39
N THR A 82 -25.49 21.84 -5.53
CA THR A 82 -26.52 22.00 -4.49
C THR A 82 -27.52 20.87 -4.52
N ARG A 83 -28.14 20.57 -3.37
CA ARG A 83 -29.27 19.62 -3.26
C ARG A 83 -30.60 20.24 -3.69
N ASN A 84 -30.65 21.56 -3.87
CA ASN A 84 -31.89 22.26 -4.20
C ASN A 84 -32.17 22.18 -5.71
N VAL A 85 -33.06 21.26 -6.09
CA VAL A 85 -33.49 21.06 -7.49
C VAL A 85 -34.03 22.34 -8.12
N PHE A 86 -34.74 23.17 -7.36
CA PHE A 86 -35.27 24.43 -7.86
C PHE A 86 -34.18 25.45 -8.19
N ALA A 87 -33.03 25.37 -7.50
CA ALA A 87 -31.89 26.23 -7.81
C ALA A 87 -31.18 25.81 -9.11
N TRP A 88 -31.30 24.55 -9.54
CA TRP A 88 -30.70 24.07 -10.80
C TRP A 88 -31.36 24.70 -12.04
N LEU A 89 -32.63 25.10 -11.91
CA LEU A 89 -33.39 25.75 -12.98
C LEU A 89 -33.31 27.28 -12.88
N TRP A 90 -32.60 27.82 -11.90
CA TRP A 90 -32.53 29.26 -11.64
C TRP A 90 -31.31 29.88 -12.34
N PRO A 91 -31.50 30.77 -13.33
CA PRO A 91 -30.41 31.28 -14.17
C PRO A 91 -29.41 32.19 -13.44
N PHE A 92 -29.75 32.68 -12.25
CA PHE A 92 -28.86 33.48 -11.41
C PHE A 92 -28.27 32.70 -10.22
N ALA A 93 -28.44 31.38 -10.18
CA ALA A 93 -27.83 30.56 -9.15
C ALA A 93 -26.31 30.54 -9.35
N ALA A 94 -25.56 30.61 -8.25
CA ALA A 94 -24.11 30.48 -8.30
C ALA A 94 -23.74 29.07 -8.80
N SER A 95 -22.93 28.99 -9.85
CA SER A 95 -22.35 27.74 -10.31
C SER A 95 -21.27 27.25 -9.34
N PRO A 96 -20.99 25.94 -9.29
CA PRO A 96 -19.81 25.41 -8.60
C PRO A 96 -18.53 26.14 -9.04
N SER A 97 -17.60 26.35 -8.11
CA SER A 97 -16.29 26.92 -8.43
C SER A 97 -15.49 25.95 -9.30
N VAL A 98 -14.72 26.46 -10.27
CA VAL A 98 -13.81 25.65 -11.10
C VAL A 98 -12.83 24.84 -10.24
N GLU A 99 -12.43 25.36 -9.07
CA GLU A 99 -11.55 24.66 -8.12
C GLU A 99 -12.18 23.37 -7.55
N SER A 100 -13.51 23.31 -7.46
CA SER A 100 -14.21 22.09 -7.05
C SER A 100 -14.22 21.00 -8.12
N GLY A 101 -13.97 21.35 -9.38
CA GLY A 101 -13.88 20.40 -10.50
C GLY A 101 -12.57 19.59 -10.54
N LEU A 102 -11.62 19.84 -9.64
CA LEU A 102 -10.38 19.06 -9.51
C LEU A 102 -10.44 18.04 -8.37
N ARG A 103 -11.54 18.01 -7.61
CA ARG A 103 -11.72 17.13 -6.45
C ARG A 103 -13.10 16.48 -6.51
N PHE A 104 -13.10 15.19 -6.77
CA PHE A 104 -14.32 14.39 -6.82
C PHE A 104 -14.36 13.47 -5.60
N GLU A 105 -15.54 13.39 -4.98
CA GLU A 105 -15.83 12.33 -4.02
C GLU A 105 -15.77 10.99 -4.76
N VAL A 106 -15.06 10.03 -4.17
CA VAL A 106 -14.98 8.66 -4.67
C VAL A 106 -15.81 7.75 -3.78
N ASN A 107 -16.25 6.63 -4.34
CA ASN A 107 -17.04 5.64 -3.63
C ASN A 107 -16.26 4.91 -2.54
N GLY A 108 -14.93 4.92 -2.59
CA GLY A 108 -14.06 4.37 -1.56
C GLY A 108 -14.15 2.85 -1.42
N PHE A 109 -14.51 2.14 -2.49
CA PHE A 109 -14.37 0.68 -2.55
C PHE A 109 -12.92 0.25 -2.76
N GLU A 110 -12.14 1.07 -3.46
CA GLU A 110 -10.73 0.84 -3.74
C GLU A 110 -9.83 1.68 -2.83
N ASP A 111 -8.61 1.20 -2.59
CA ASP A 111 -7.59 1.96 -1.86
C ASP A 111 -7.28 3.31 -2.56
N PRO A 112 -7.01 4.40 -1.82
CA PRO A 112 -6.71 5.71 -2.41
C PRO A 112 -5.47 5.74 -3.32
N ASP A 113 -4.58 4.76 -3.20
CA ASP A 113 -3.37 4.62 -4.00
C ASP A 113 -3.63 3.89 -5.33
N THR A 114 -4.82 3.34 -5.55
CA THR A 114 -5.18 2.65 -6.79
C THR A 114 -5.48 3.67 -7.88
N THR A 115 -4.81 3.54 -9.02
CA THR A 115 -5.01 4.46 -10.17
C THR A 115 -6.16 3.98 -11.04
N TRP A 116 -7.01 4.91 -11.48
CA TRP A 116 -8.01 4.69 -12.53
C TRP A 116 -7.66 5.54 -13.77
N PRO A 117 -7.73 5.00 -15.00
CA PRO A 117 -8.09 3.63 -15.36
C PRO A 117 -7.01 2.62 -14.96
N PRO A 118 -7.39 1.35 -14.71
CA PRO A 118 -6.44 0.28 -14.44
C PRO A 118 -5.39 0.14 -15.56
N PRO A 119 -4.13 -0.23 -15.23
CA PRO A 119 -3.07 -0.35 -16.21
C PRO A 119 -3.35 -1.49 -17.19
N ASP A 120 -3.48 -1.15 -18.47
CA ASP A 120 -3.69 -2.09 -19.57
C ASP A 120 -2.32 -2.61 -20.09
N PRO A 121 -2.03 -3.92 -19.97
CA PRO A 121 -0.75 -4.50 -20.43
C PRO A 121 -0.47 -4.23 -21.90
N ASP A 122 -1.52 -4.17 -22.73
CA ASP A 122 -1.39 -3.93 -24.18
C ASP A 122 -1.00 -2.47 -24.50
N ARG A 123 -1.12 -1.55 -23.54
CA ARG A 123 -0.78 -0.12 -23.67
C ARG A 123 0.42 0.34 -22.85
N MET A 124 1.09 -0.56 -22.13
CA MET A 124 2.28 -0.21 -21.36
C MET A 124 3.44 0.21 -22.29
N PRO A 125 4.15 1.31 -21.98
CA PRO A 125 5.29 1.74 -22.79
C PRO A 125 6.43 0.71 -22.68
N ARG A 126 6.95 0.29 -23.83
CA ARG A 126 8.13 -0.60 -23.91
C ARG A 126 9.39 0.13 -23.46
N VAL A 127 10.30 -0.60 -22.82
CA VAL A 127 11.61 -0.03 -22.45
C VAL A 127 12.37 0.29 -23.75
N ARG A 128 12.85 1.53 -23.90
CA ARG A 128 13.74 1.89 -25.02
C ARG A 128 15.04 1.09 -24.88
N ARG A 129 15.23 0.09 -25.74
CA ARG A 129 16.51 -0.62 -25.86
C ARG A 129 17.58 0.35 -26.36
N HIS A 130 18.73 0.35 -25.72
CA HIS A 130 19.88 1.15 -26.16
C HIS A 130 20.40 0.53 -27.45
N PHE A 131 20.38 1.31 -28.54
CA PHE A 131 20.91 0.88 -29.83
C PHE A 131 22.42 1.04 -29.80
N ASP A 132 23.13 -0.08 -29.84
CA ASP A 132 24.59 -0.10 -30.01
C ASP A 132 24.91 -0.29 -31.51
N PRO A 133 25.50 0.71 -32.18
CA PRO A 133 25.80 0.65 -33.61
C PRO A 133 26.79 -0.46 -33.99
N ASP A 134 27.67 -0.86 -33.05
CA ASP A 134 28.74 -1.81 -33.32
C ASP A 134 28.25 -3.28 -33.30
N THR A 135 27.11 -3.53 -32.64
CA THR A 135 26.42 -4.82 -32.64
C THR A 135 25.22 -4.88 -33.59
N ALA A 136 24.89 -3.77 -34.26
CA ALA A 136 23.71 -3.65 -35.12
C ALA A 136 23.70 -4.58 -36.35
N PHE A 137 24.85 -5.13 -36.74
CA PHE A 137 24.99 -6.05 -37.89
C PHE A 137 25.62 -7.41 -37.53
N MET A 138 25.90 -7.65 -36.25
CA MET A 138 26.39 -8.94 -35.76
C MET A 138 25.19 -9.76 -35.29
N HIS A 139 24.40 -10.28 -36.24
CA HIS A 139 23.37 -11.26 -35.92
C HIS A 139 24.08 -12.56 -35.52
N GLY A 140 23.91 -13.01 -34.28
CA GLY A 140 24.24 -14.39 -33.93
C GLY A 140 23.43 -15.34 -34.82
N ASP A 141 24.01 -16.49 -35.17
CA ASP A 141 23.41 -17.46 -36.12
C ASP A 141 21.95 -17.83 -35.76
N THR A 142 21.60 -17.75 -34.47
CA THR A 142 20.25 -17.96 -33.93
C THR A 142 19.20 -16.94 -34.40
N GLU A 143 19.54 -15.68 -34.66
CA GLU A 143 18.59 -14.67 -35.13
C GLU A 143 18.28 -14.79 -36.63
N VAL A 144 19.25 -15.21 -37.45
CA VAL A 144 19.08 -15.40 -38.89
C VAL A 144 18.15 -16.57 -39.18
N GLU A 145 18.28 -17.65 -38.40
CA GLU A 145 17.40 -18.82 -38.48
C GLU A 145 15.96 -18.47 -38.04
N ALA A 146 15.80 -17.75 -36.92
CA ALA A 146 14.51 -17.27 -36.46
C ALA A 146 13.86 -16.26 -37.44
N PHE A 147 14.66 -15.50 -38.18
CA PHE A 147 14.16 -14.59 -39.23
C PHE A 147 13.69 -15.38 -40.47
N ARG A 148 14.46 -16.38 -40.92
CA ARG A 148 14.08 -17.25 -42.04
C ARG A 148 12.83 -18.08 -41.74
N GLN A 149 12.68 -18.57 -40.51
CA GLN A 149 11.46 -19.28 -40.08
C GLN A 149 10.22 -18.37 -40.14
N ARG A 150 10.32 -17.13 -39.66
CA ARG A 150 9.23 -16.14 -39.76
C ARG A 150 8.87 -15.81 -41.20
N GLN A 151 9.87 -15.66 -42.07
CA GLN A 151 9.65 -15.47 -43.52
C GLN A 151 8.92 -16.66 -44.16
N ALA A 152 9.30 -17.88 -43.79
CA ALA A 152 8.68 -19.09 -44.31
C ALA A 152 7.22 -19.26 -43.83
N GLU A 153 6.91 -18.88 -42.59
CA GLU A 153 5.53 -18.87 -42.07
C GLU A 153 4.66 -17.80 -42.72
N ASP A 154 5.19 -16.60 -42.95
CA ASP A 154 4.46 -15.55 -43.66
C ASP A 154 4.22 -15.94 -45.13
N LEU A 155 5.20 -16.55 -45.82
CA LEU A 155 4.99 -17.10 -47.16
C LEU A 155 3.88 -18.16 -47.20
N LYS A 156 3.78 -19.00 -46.17
CA LYS A 156 2.69 -19.99 -46.04
C LYS A 156 1.32 -19.34 -45.81
N ARG A 157 1.25 -18.19 -45.13
CA ARG A 157 0.01 -17.40 -44.98
C ARG A 157 -0.42 -16.76 -46.31
N TYR A 158 0.54 -16.27 -47.11
CA TYR A 158 0.25 -15.70 -48.42
C TYR A 158 -0.07 -16.74 -49.50
N ALA A 159 0.35 -17.99 -49.32
CA ALA A 159 0.05 -19.10 -50.24
C ALA A 159 -1.37 -19.68 -50.09
N GLN A 160 -2.13 -19.30 -49.05
CA GLN A 160 -3.54 -19.69 -48.93
C GLN A 160 -4.44 -18.81 -49.82
N PRO A 161 -5.42 -19.38 -50.56
CA PRO A 161 -6.24 -18.60 -51.48
C PRO A 161 -7.05 -17.53 -50.73
N GLN A 162 -6.91 -16.27 -51.16
CA GLN A 162 -7.66 -15.13 -50.64
C GLN A 162 -9.16 -15.34 -50.83
N GLY A 163 -9.89 -15.56 -49.72
CA GLY A 163 -11.32 -15.75 -49.83
C GLY A 163 -12.09 -16.03 -48.55
N THR A 164 -11.70 -15.48 -47.39
CA THR A 164 -12.61 -15.40 -46.22
C THR A 164 -12.09 -14.41 -45.20
N THR A 165 -12.87 -13.38 -44.87
CA THR A 165 -12.64 -12.57 -43.66
C THR A 165 -12.92 -13.46 -42.45
N HIS A 166 -11.88 -14.00 -41.83
CA HIS A 166 -12.05 -14.89 -40.68
C HIS A 166 -12.46 -14.10 -39.43
N ARG A 167 -13.58 -14.52 -38.82
CA ARG A 167 -13.98 -14.12 -37.46
C ARG A 167 -12.81 -14.41 -36.50
N ARG A 168 -12.43 -13.44 -35.67
CA ARG A 168 -11.39 -13.62 -34.65
C ARG A 168 -11.88 -14.66 -33.62
N LEU A 169 -11.22 -15.81 -33.54
CA LEU A 169 -11.63 -16.88 -32.64
C LEU A 169 -11.51 -16.45 -31.16
N PRO A 170 -12.43 -16.90 -30.27
CA PRO A 170 -12.36 -16.55 -28.86
C PRO A 170 -11.07 -17.07 -28.22
N PHE A 171 -10.52 -16.29 -27.27
CA PHE A 171 -9.16 -16.46 -26.76
C PHE A 171 -8.82 -17.88 -26.29
N HIS A 172 -9.72 -18.56 -25.58
CA HIS A 172 -9.54 -19.93 -25.11
C HIS A 172 -9.24 -20.96 -26.21
N LYS A 173 -9.68 -20.72 -27.46
CA LYS A 173 -9.53 -21.62 -28.60
C LYS A 173 -8.23 -21.37 -29.36
N ARG A 174 -7.61 -20.20 -29.13
CA ARG A 174 -6.30 -19.85 -29.69
C ARG A 174 -5.16 -20.40 -28.85
N PHE A 175 -5.38 -20.56 -27.54
CA PHE A 175 -4.36 -21.01 -26.60
C PHE A 175 -4.33 -22.54 -26.44
N SER A 176 -5.46 -23.22 -26.69
CA SER A 176 -5.57 -24.67 -26.61
C SER A 176 -5.00 -25.42 -27.82
N ASP A 177 -4.53 -24.74 -28.86
CA ASP A 177 -3.96 -25.38 -30.05
C ASP A 177 -2.48 -25.77 -29.77
N PRO A 178 -2.15 -27.06 -29.63
CA PRO A 178 -0.83 -27.51 -29.19
C PRO A 178 0.30 -27.15 -30.17
N LYS A 179 -0.03 -26.73 -31.39
CA LYS A 179 0.94 -26.46 -32.46
C LYS A 179 1.69 -25.13 -32.36
N MET A 180 1.38 -24.27 -31.38
CA MET A 180 2.08 -22.98 -31.22
C MET A 180 2.80 -22.79 -29.87
N VAL A 181 2.84 -23.79 -28.98
CA VAL A 181 3.36 -23.64 -27.61
C VAL A 181 4.75 -24.29 -27.37
N SER A 182 5.34 -25.02 -28.33
CA SER A 182 6.67 -25.61 -28.12
C SER A 182 7.81 -24.78 -28.75
N GLY A 183 8.22 -23.74 -28.02
CA GLY A 183 9.55 -23.18 -28.15
C GLY A 183 10.45 -23.68 -27.02
N HIS A 184 10.92 -24.93 -27.07
CA HIS A 184 12.16 -25.43 -26.42
C HIS A 184 12.44 -26.90 -26.81
N GLY A 185 13.67 -27.12 -27.31
CA GLY A 185 14.43 -28.36 -27.48
C GLY A 185 13.73 -29.72 -27.62
N VAL A 186 13.86 -30.33 -28.80
CA VAL A 186 13.84 -31.79 -28.94
C VAL A 186 15.10 -32.19 -29.71
N GLU A 187 16.04 -32.82 -29.00
CA GLU A 187 17.08 -33.65 -29.61
C GLU A 187 16.41 -34.90 -30.20
N ASP A 188 16.69 -35.09 -31.49
CA ASP A 188 16.85 -36.33 -32.24
C ASP A 188 16.47 -37.65 -31.55
N VAL A 189 15.36 -38.25 -31.98
CA VAL A 189 15.18 -39.72 -32.00
C VAL A 189 14.47 -40.11 -33.30
N GLY A 190 15.28 -40.59 -34.25
CA GLY A 190 15.03 -41.69 -35.19
C GLY A 190 13.63 -41.91 -35.77
N GLU A 191 13.52 -41.71 -37.08
CA GLU A 191 12.53 -42.38 -37.93
C GLU A 191 12.65 -43.91 -37.78
N GLU A 192 11.52 -44.55 -37.44
CA GLU A 192 11.06 -45.90 -37.83
C GLU A 192 10.08 -46.40 -36.76
N ASP A 193 8.77 -46.29 -36.96
CA ASP A 193 7.97 -47.43 -37.43
C ASP A 193 6.50 -47.05 -37.62
N PHE A 194 5.91 -47.70 -38.61
CA PHE A 194 4.56 -47.52 -39.13
C PHE A 194 3.55 -48.39 -38.37
N SER A 195 2.29 -47.94 -38.35
CA SER A 195 1.07 -48.75 -38.17
C SER A 195 0.69 -49.21 -36.77
N ASP A 196 -0.63 -49.17 -36.55
CA ASP A 196 -1.41 -49.63 -35.40
C ASP A 196 -1.53 -48.56 -34.30
N CYS A 197 -2.68 -47.95 -34.01
CA CYS A 197 -4.04 -48.46 -34.04
C CYS A 197 -5.02 -47.32 -34.39
N ILE A 198 -5.74 -47.49 -35.50
CA ILE A 198 -7.06 -46.88 -35.68
C ILE A 198 -8.04 -47.81 -34.96
N ASN A 199 -8.76 -47.30 -33.96
CA ASN A 199 -10.19 -47.50 -33.70
C ASN A 199 -10.54 -47.24 -32.23
N GLU A 200 -11.76 -46.75 -32.04
CA GLU A 200 -12.49 -46.51 -30.79
C GLU A 200 -12.21 -45.16 -30.13
N VAL A 201 -13.07 -44.16 -30.40
CA VAL A 201 -14.19 -43.78 -29.50
C VAL A 201 -15.23 -43.00 -30.33
N GLU A 202 -16.34 -43.66 -30.68
CA GLU A 202 -17.65 -43.03 -30.86
C GLU A 202 -18.48 -43.38 -29.61
N GLY A 203 -19.24 -42.40 -29.09
CA GLY A 203 -20.15 -42.59 -27.96
C GLY A 203 -20.54 -41.28 -27.27
N ASP A 204 -21.49 -40.56 -27.88
CA ASP A 204 -22.67 -39.82 -27.34
C ASP A 204 -22.64 -39.39 -25.86
N GLU A 205 -22.67 -38.07 -25.60
CA GLU A 205 -23.86 -37.24 -25.28
C GLU A 205 -24.49 -37.55 -23.91
N GLU A 206 -24.38 -36.59 -22.99
CA GLU A 206 -25.46 -36.12 -22.09
C GLU A 206 -24.88 -35.08 -21.09
N GLU A 207 -24.92 -33.80 -21.46
CA GLU A 207 -25.04 -32.70 -20.48
C GLU A 207 -26.07 -31.72 -21.05
N GLU A 208 -27.34 -32.09 -20.91
CA GLU A 208 -28.46 -31.18 -21.03
C GLU A 208 -28.65 -30.43 -19.72
N GLY A 209 -28.67 -29.10 -19.82
CA GLY A 209 -29.00 -28.15 -18.76
C GLY A 209 -29.20 -26.76 -19.34
N GLU A 210 -30.24 -26.62 -20.19
CA GLU A 210 -31.22 -25.51 -20.34
C GLU A 210 -30.73 -24.03 -20.41
N GLU A 211 -31.34 -23.05 -21.10
CA GLU A 211 -32.43 -22.89 -22.06
C GLU A 211 -32.23 -21.48 -22.67
N ALA A 212 -32.22 -21.32 -24.00
CA ALA A 212 -32.21 -19.99 -24.64
C ALA A 212 -33.33 -19.91 -25.68
N TRP A 213 -33.94 -18.73 -25.79
CA TRP A 213 -35.08 -18.47 -26.66
C TRP A 213 -34.78 -18.79 -28.14
N ARG A 214 -35.72 -19.45 -28.83
CA ARG A 214 -35.70 -19.69 -30.27
C ARG A 214 -37.01 -19.24 -30.90
N ASN A 215 -36.95 -18.80 -32.15
CA ASN A 215 -38.16 -18.56 -32.94
C ASN A 215 -38.74 -19.88 -33.49
N SER A 216 -39.88 -19.80 -34.20
CA SER A 216 -40.58 -20.96 -34.77
C SER A 216 -39.80 -21.73 -35.84
N GLU A 217 -38.68 -21.19 -36.32
CA GLU A 217 -37.80 -21.84 -37.30
C GLU A 217 -36.48 -22.34 -36.65
N GLY A 218 -36.36 -22.23 -35.32
CA GLY A 218 -35.27 -22.83 -34.55
C GLY A 218 -33.98 -22.01 -34.49
N GLU A 219 -33.98 -20.77 -34.97
CA GLU A 219 -32.79 -19.90 -34.96
C GLU A 219 -32.63 -19.15 -33.61
N ARG A 220 -31.37 -18.90 -33.22
CA ARG A 220 -30.96 -18.17 -32.00
C ARG A 220 -30.60 -16.71 -32.34
N LEU A 221 -30.68 -15.78 -31.37
CA LEU A 221 -30.37 -14.36 -31.60
C LEU A 221 -28.90 -14.13 -31.99
N GLY A 222 -27.99 -15.02 -31.55
CA GLY A 222 -26.57 -15.02 -31.93
C GLY A 222 -26.29 -15.04 -33.44
N ASN A 223 -27.22 -15.54 -34.26
CA ASN A 223 -27.08 -15.60 -35.71
C ASN A 223 -27.28 -14.25 -36.42
N PHE A 224 -27.90 -13.29 -35.74
CA PHE A 224 -28.15 -11.94 -36.26
C PHE A 224 -27.11 -10.92 -35.79
N GLY A 225 -26.01 -11.38 -35.19
CA GLY A 225 -24.92 -10.51 -34.72
C GLY A 225 -25.23 -9.76 -33.42
N VAL A 226 -26.18 -10.27 -32.63
CA VAL A 226 -26.44 -9.84 -31.26
C VAL A 226 -25.80 -10.88 -30.34
N ASP A 227 -24.87 -10.47 -29.50
CA ASP A 227 -24.20 -11.38 -28.56
C ASP A 227 -25.23 -11.95 -27.56
N GLU A 228 -25.38 -13.27 -27.55
CA GLU A 228 -26.05 -13.99 -26.46
C GLU A 228 -24.96 -14.33 -25.45
N ASP A 229 -24.82 -13.49 -24.42
CA ASP A 229 -24.01 -13.84 -23.25
C ASP A 229 -24.71 -15.01 -22.55
N ALA A 230 -24.07 -16.18 -22.58
CA ALA A 230 -24.40 -17.25 -21.64
C ALA A 230 -23.90 -16.78 -20.27
N GLU A 231 -24.82 -16.28 -19.45
CA GLU A 231 -24.60 -16.12 -18.01
C GLU A 231 -24.30 -17.50 -17.44
N PHE A 232 -23.02 -17.79 -17.24
CA PHE A 232 -22.64 -18.70 -16.18
C PHE A 232 -23.10 -18.05 -14.88
N TYR A 233 -23.78 -18.79 -14.00
CA TYR A 233 -24.12 -18.29 -12.68
C TYR A 233 -22.84 -17.83 -11.96
N ASP A 234 -22.57 -16.53 -11.98
CA ASP A 234 -21.60 -15.90 -11.11
C ASP A 234 -22.19 -15.98 -9.70
N GLU A 235 -21.65 -16.84 -8.84
CA GLU A 235 -22.05 -16.87 -7.43
C GLU A 235 -21.64 -15.59 -6.66
N ASP A 236 -20.99 -14.59 -7.29
CA ASP A 236 -20.44 -13.42 -6.58
C ASP A 236 -20.56 -12.04 -7.27
N ASP A 237 -21.33 -11.86 -8.35
CA ASP A 237 -21.53 -10.52 -8.93
C ASP A 237 -22.63 -9.74 -8.19
N ILE A 238 -22.25 -9.15 -7.06
CA ILE A 238 -23.12 -8.28 -6.26
C ILE A 238 -23.19 -6.90 -6.96
N PRO A 239 -24.38 -6.42 -7.36
CA PRO A 239 -24.52 -5.10 -7.99
C PRO A 239 -23.93 -3.99 -7.11
N LEU A 240 -23.28 -2.99 -7.71
CA LEU A 240 -22.65 -1.89 -6.97
C LEU A 240 -23.64 -1.16 -6.03
N ALA A 241 -24.91 -1.03 -6.45
CA ALA A 241 -25.98 -0.49 -5.61
C ALA A 241 -26.24 -1.35 -4.35
N GLU A 242 -26.13 -2.68 -4.47
CA GLU A 242 -26.24 -3.62 -3.36
C GLU A 242 -24.98 -3.60 -2.48
N LEU A 243 -23.78 -3.41 -3.05
CA LEU A 243 -22.56 -3.15 -2.28
C LEU A 243 -22.66 -1.85 -1.47
N ILE A 244 -23.15 -0.76 -2.08
CA ILE A 244 -23.41 0.52 -1.39
C ILE A 244 -24.48 0.33 -0.30
N ARG A 245 -25.51 -0.48 -0.57
CA ARG A 245 -26.58 -0.77 0.40
C ARG A 245 -26.08 -1.62 1.57
N ARG A 246 -25.29 -2.67 1.32
CA ARG A 246 -24.64 -3.51 2.34
C ARG A 246 -23.71 -2.68 3.22
N ARG A 247 -22.97 -1.75 2.62
CA ARG A 247 -22.18 -0.74 3.36
C ARG A 247 -23.03 0.25 4.18
N LYS A 248 -24.27 0.53 3.77
CA LYS A 248 -25.20 1.38 4.55
C LYS A 248 -25.91 0.61 5.67
N SER A 249 -26.17 -0.69 5.51
CA SER A 249 -26.84 -1.56 6.50
C SER A 249 -25.88 -2.12 7.54
N VAL A 250 -24.63 -2.43 7.14
CA VAL A 250 -23.51 -2.53 8.06
C VAL A 250 -23.20 -1.10 8.45
N GLY A 251 -23.90 -0.61 9.49
CA GLY A 251 -23.77 0.77 9.97
C GLY A 251 -22.32 1.20 9.91
N THR A 252 -22.10 2.33 9.24
CA THR A 252 -20.79 2.89 8.93
C THR A 252 -19.84 2.72 10.10
N VAL A 253 -18.94 1.74 10.02
CA VAL A 253 -17.69 1.81 10.78
C VAL A 253 -16.88 2.85 10.04
N ASP A 254 -17.16 4.11 10.35
CA ASP A 254 -16.35 5.24 9.94
C ASP A 254 -14.95 5.01 10.48
N VAL A 255 -14.07 4.54 9.61
CA VAL A 255 -12.63 4.71 9.78
C VAL A 255 -12.39 6.20 9.58
N TYR A 256 -12.35 6.93 10.71
CA TYR A 256 -12.18 8.38 10.93
C TYR A 256 -13.45 9.24 10.99
N PRO A 257 -13.94 9.60 12.20
CA PRO A 257 -14.83 10.74 12.34
C PRO A 257 -14.01 12.03 12.45
N VAL A 258 -14.28 12.99 11.56
CA VAL A 258 -14.03 14.41 11.83
C VAL A 258 -15.20 14.89 12.69
N LEU A 259 -15.04 14.88 14.02
CA LEU A 259 -16.00 15.49 14.93
C LEU A 259 -15.65 16.98 15.15
N LYS A 260 -16.55 17.84 14.68
CA LYS A 260 -16.81 19.13 15.34
C LYS A 260 -17.39 18.86 16.72
N THR A 261 -16.87 19.63 17.68
CA THR A 261 -17.26 19.77 19.08
C THR A 261 -18.76 19.76 19.34
N GLU A 262 -19.21 18.88 20.24
CA GLU A 262 -20.07 19.23 21.37
C GLU A 262 -20.04 18.09 22.42
N ALA A 263 -20.13 18.47 23.68
CA ALA A 263 -19.71 17.71 24.85
C ALA A 263 -20.55 16.46 25.14
N MET A 264 -19.90 15.31 25.26
CA MET A 264 -20.37 14.17 26.09
C MET A 264 -19.16 13.49 26.74
N GLU A 265 -19.26 13.28 28.04
CA GLU A 265 -18.26 12.67 28.92
C GLU A 265 -17.86 11.27 28.42
N GLY A 266 -16.60 11.12 28.02
CA GLY A 266 -16.08 9.92 27.39
C GLY A 266 -15.45 8.92 28.37
N THR A 267 -15.86 7.66 28.25
CA THR A 267 -15.14 6.48 28.73
C THR A 267 -13.80 6.36 27.99
N LYS A 268 -12.69 6.28 28.74
CA LYS A 268 -11.32 6.17 28.21
C LYS A 268 -11.10 4.80 27.56
N GLU A 269 -10.84 4.78 26.26
CA GLU A 269 -10.24 3.63 25.57
C GLU A 269 -8.77 3.52 26.00
N ILE A 270 -8.41 2.42 26.67
CA ILE A 270 -7.05 2.19 27.20
C ILE A 270 -6.21 1.56 26.08
N GLN A 271 -5.26 2.33 25.53
CA GLN A 271 -4.24 1.83 24.61
C GLN A 271 -3.40 0.76 25.33
N LYS A 272 -3.28 -0.46 24.76
CA LYS A 272 -2.55 -1.58 25.37
C LYS A 272 -1.05 -1.26 25.49
N ASP A 273 -0.53 -1.17 26.71
CA ASP A 273 0.89 -0.94 27.00
C ASP A 273 1.69 -2.22 26.70
N ARG A 274 2.47 -2.20 25.62
CA ARG A 274 3.30 -3.34 25.16
C ARG A 274 4.73 -3.29 25.71
N TRP A 275 5.07 -2.22 26.41
CA TRP A 275 6.43 -1.97 26.87
C TRP A 275 6.58 -2.42 28.32
N SER A 276 7.68 -3.11 28.61
CA SER A 276 8.15 -3.31 29.97
C SER A 276 9.64 -3.01 30.05
N SER A 277 10.06 -2.32 31.10
CA SER A 277 11.46 -1.97 31.33
C SER A 277 12.37 -3.19 31.38
N GLN A 278 11.87 -4.31 31.92
CA GLN A 278 12.63 -5.56 32.00
C GLN A 278 12.85 -6.19 30.62
N ALA A 279 11.79 -6.31 29.80
CA ALA A 279 11.92 -6.85 28.44
C ALA A 279 12.74 -5.93 27.53
N TYR A 280 12.61 -4.61 27.70
CA TYR A 280 13.40 -3.64 26.96
C TYR A 280 14.89 -3.71 27.33
N SER A 281 15.21 -3.82 28.62
CA SER A 281 16.60 -3.98 29.06
C SER A 281 17.21 -5.30 28.56
N SER A 282 16.45 -6.41 28.56
CA SER A 282 16.96 -7.69 28.07
C SER A 282 17.15 -7.73 26.55
N ALA A 283 16.24 -7.13 25.77
CA ALA A 283 16.27 -7.21 24.30
C ALA A 283 16.96 -6.02 23.59
N ALA A 284 17.06 -4.86 24.26
CA ALA A 284 17.47 -3.60 23.62
C ALA A 284 18.42 -2.74 24.49
N SER A 285 19.15 -3.32 25.44
CA SER A 285 20.10 -2.58 26.33
C SER A 285 21.23 -1.84 25.61
N PHE A 286 21.48 -2.11 24.33
CA PHE A 286 22.45 -1.35 23.52
C PHE A 286 21.92 0.04 23.11
N VAL A 287 20.60 0.25 23.04
CA VAL A 287 20.00 1.50 22.52
C VAL A 287 20.51 2.73 23.27
N PRO A 288 20.57 2.74 24.63
CA PRO A 288 21.11 3.89 25.36
C PRO A 288 22.64 4.01 25.29
N LYS A 289 23.36 2.90 25.08
CA LYS A 289 24.84 2.86 25.09
C LYS A 289 25.48 3.44 23.83
N LEU A 290 24.75 3.50 22.71
CA LEU A 290 25.23 3.96 21.41
C LEU A 290 24.84 5.41 21.09
N THR A 291 24.53 6.22 22.10
CA THR A 291 23.94 7.58 21.96
C THR A 291 24.95 8.72 21.91
N THR A 292 26.26 8.43 21.94
CA THR A 292 27.32 9.45 22.07
C THR A 292 27.23 10.54 21.00
N THR A 293 26.95 10.16 19.74
CA THR A 293 26.85 11.13 18.64
C THR A 293 25.65 12.05 18.80
N VAL A 294 24.45 11.51 19.04
CA VAL A 294 23.24 12.34 19.18
C VAL A 294 23.30 13.24 20.43
N LEU A 295 23.93 12.78 21.52
CA LEU A 295 24.20 13.61 22.69
C LEU A 295 25.20 14.73 22.40
N SER A 296 26.22 14.47 21.56
CA SER A 296 27.15 15.53 21.14
C SER A 296 26.45 16.60 20.30
N TYR A 297 25.42 16.22 19.51
CA TYR A 297 24.60 17.17 18.75
C TYR A 297 23.63 17.93 19.66
N LEU A 298 23.11 17.25 20.69
CA LEU A 298 22.29 17.88 21.71
C LEU A 298 23.09 18.99 22.41
N ALA A 299 24.38 18.78 22.70
CA ALA A 299 25.28 19.78 23.30
C ALA A 299 24.59 20.55 24.43
N ALA A 300 24.05 19.82 25.42
CA ALA A 300 23.31 20.39 26.53
C ALA A 300 24.20 21.35 27.35
N ARG A 301 23.63 22.47 27.77
CA ARG A 301 24.28 23.50 28.58
C ARG A 301 23.57 23.62 29.92
N PRO A 302 24.28 24.03 31.00
CA PRO A 302 23.68 24.17 32.33
C PRO A 302 22.48 25.12 32.40
N SER A 303 22.30 26.00 31.41
CA SER A 303 21.17 26.93 31.32
C SER A 303 19.97 26.39 30.54
N ASP A 304 20.11 25.25 29.84
CA ASP A 304 19.10 24.77 28.91
C ASP A 304 17.91 24.12 29.65
N ARG A 305 16.70 24.45 29.22
CA ARG A 305 15.50 23.65 29.48
C ARG A 305 15.30 22.67 28.32
N ILE A 306 15.24 21.38 28.62
CA ILE A 306 15.18 20.31 27.61
C ILE A 306 13.91 19.48 27.77
N LEU A 307 13.17 19.33 26.67
CA LEU A 307 12.04 18.40 26.57
C LEU A 307 12.52 17.12 25.87
N ASP A 308 12.41 15.96 26.53
CA ASP A 308 12.75 14.65 25.97
C ASP A 308 11.46 13.89 25.61
N ILE A 309 11.25 13.68 24.30
CA ILE A 309 10.06 13.05 23.74
C ILE A 309 10.35 11.57 23.46
N GLY A 310 9.58 10.69 24.10
CA GLY A 310 9.82 9.24 24.09
C GLY A 310 10.98 8.85 24.99
N CYS A 311 10.93 9.27 26.26
CA CYS A 311 12.04 9.13 27.20
C CYS A 311 12.28 7.69 27.69
N GLY A 312 11.33 6.77 27.44
CA GLY A 312 11.40 5.38 27.92
C GLY A 312 11.58 5.30 29.45
N ASP A 313 12.45 4.40 29.89
CA ASP A 313 12.78 4.19 31.31
C ASP A 313 13.63 5.33 31.94
N GLY A 314 13.88 6.41 31.20
CA GLY A 314 14.54 7.62 31.66
C GLY A 314 16.05 7.53 31.78
N LEU A 315 16.70 6.47 31.26
CA LEU A 315 18.16 6.32 31.37
C LEU A 315 18.93 7.49 30.74
N LEU A 316 18.58 7.82 29.51
CA LEU A 316 19.24 8.90 28.77
C LEU A 316 18.84 10.26 29.31
N THR A 317 17.56 10.44 29.64
CA THR A 317 17.00 11.67 30.22
C THR A 317 17.69 12.06 31.53
N ALA A 318 17.96 11.08 32.40
CA ALA A 318 18.70 11.31 33.64
C ALA A 318 20.15 11.74 33.38
N SER A 319 20.81 11.17 32.36
CA SER A 319 22.15 11.62 31.94
C SER A 319 22.15 13.04 31.38
N ILE A 320 21.11 13.42 30.63
CA ILE A 320 20.95 14.79 30.09
C ILE A 320 20.71 15.79 31.23
N ALA A 321 19.91 15.41 32.24
CA ALA A 321 19.62 16.26 33.40
C ALA A 321 20.87 16.66 34.18
N ALA A 322 21.93 15.86 34.17
CA ALA A 322 23.20 16.22 34.81
C ALA A 322 23.88 17.44 34.17
N SER A 323 23.50 17.83 32.94
CA SER A 323 24.12 18.94 32.19
C SER A 323 23.13 20.05 31.81
N ALA A 324 21.91 20.07 32.36
CA ALA A 324 20.83 20.97 31.96
C ALA A 324 20.20 21.68 33.17
N ALA A 325 19.54 22.82 32.94
CA ALA A 325 18.83 23.55 33.99
C ALA A 325 17.55 22.82 34.44
N ALA A 326 16.83 22.24 33.48
CA ALA A 326 15.62 21.46 33.72
C ALA A 326 15.37 20.48 32.56
N VAL A 327 14.89 19.28 32.88
CA VAL A 327 14.54 18.26 31.90
C VAL A 327 13.16 17.67 32.19
N LEU A 328 12.30 17.64 31.18
CA LEU A 328 11.02 16.94 31.22
C LEU A 328 11.05 15.76 30.25
N GLY A 329 10.94 14.54 30.76
CA GLY A 329 10.78 13.32 29.97
C GLY A 329 9.31 12.94 29.80
N LEU A 330 8.90 12.74 28.55
CA LEU A 330 7.56 12.29 28.17
C LEU A 330 7.61 10.92 27.53
N ASP A 331 6.73 10.02 27.93
CA ASP A 331 6.54 8.72 27.26
C ASP A 331 5.08 8.28 27.32
N ALA A 332 4.61 7.56 26.31
CA ALA A 332 3.24 7.06 26.27
C ALA A 332 3.02 5.88 27.23
N SER A 333 4.08 5.13 27.58
CA SER A 333 4.00 3.95 28.44
C SER A 333 3.98 4.32 29.93
N PRO A 334 2.89 4.00 30.66
CA PRO A 334 2.86 4.17 32.11
C PRO A 334 3.90 3.29 32.83
N SER A 335 4.25 2.12 32.29
CA SER A 335 5.24 1.22 32.91
C SER A 335 6.64 1.81 32.87
N PHE A 336 7.03 2.42 31.75
CA PHE A 336 8.30 3.12 31.61
C PHE A 336 8.38 4.33 32.55
N ILE A 337 7.35 5.18 32.59
CA ILE A 337 7.35 6.36 33.46
C ILE A 337 7.40 5.96 34.94
N ARG A 338 6.70 4.92 35.37
CA ARG A 338 6.82 4.41 36.75
C ARG A 338 8.25 3.97 37.08
N THR A 339 8.92 3.30 36.14
CA THR A 339 10.32 2.88 36.31
C THR A 339 11.27 4.07 36.33
N ALA A 340 11.06 5.05 35.44
CA ALA A 340 11.85 6.27 35.39
C ALA A 340 11.74 7.02 36.72
N GLN A 341 10.52 7.23 37.24
CA GLN A 341 10.27 7.90 38.50
C GLN A 341 10.82 7.14 39.72
N SER A 342 10.84 5.81 39.70
CA SER A 342 11.33 5.01 40.84
C SER A 342 12.85 4.82 40.85
N THR A 343 13.49 4.83 39.68
CA THR A 343 14.93 4.55 39.55
C THR A 343 15.77 5.80 39.29
N ARG A 344 15.16 6.89 38.82
CA ARG A 344 15.85 8.14 38.44
C ARG A 344 15.26 9.31 39.21
N SER A 345 16.11 9.99 39.97
CA SER A 345 15.72 11.18 40.71
C SER A 345 16.83 12.23 40.62
N ALA A 346 16.45 13.45 40.25
CA ALA A 346 17.28 14.63 40.30
C ALA A 346 16.37 15.85 40.51
N ALA A 347 16.89 16.90 41.15
CA ALA A 347 16.10 18.09 41.50
C ALA A 347 15.50 18.83 40.28
N ASN A 348 16.13 18.67 39.12
CA ASN A 348 15.80 19.32 37.86
C ASN A 348 15.18 18.36 36.82
N LEU A 349 14.75 17.17 37.23
CA LEU A 349 14.25 16.12 36.34
C LEU A 349 12.80 15.78 36.69
N THR A 350 11.93 15.77 35.68
CA THR A 350 10.53 15.35 35.81
C THR A 350 10.16 14.37 34.72
N PHE A 351 9.36 13.36 35.05
CA PHE A 351 8.82 12.39 34.11
C PHE A 351 7.30 12.40 34.16
N ALA A 352 6.64 12.31 33.01
CA ALA A 352 5.20 12.18 32.96
C ALA A 352 4.72 11.35 31.76
N VAL A 353 3.61 10.64 31.96
CA VAL A 353 2.94 9.88 30.92
C VAL A 353 2.27 10.87 29.95
N HIS A 354 2.64 10.80 28.67
CA HIS A 354 2.00 11.59 27.62
C HIS A 354 2.15 10.93 26.24
N ASP A 355 1.06 10.83 25.50
CA ASP A 355 1.06 10.39 24.10
C ASP A 355 1.58 11.53 23.21
N CYS A 356 2.85 11.41 22.81
CA CYS A 356 3.53 12.43 22.02
C CYS A 356 3.07 12.49 20.56
N THR A 357 2.18 11.60 20.11
CA THR A 357 1.46 11.80 18.82
C THR A 357 0.48 12.97 18.89
N ARG A 358 0.12 13.40 20.11
CA ARG A 358 -0.77 14.53 20.43
C ARG A 358 -0.05 15.48 21.38
N LEU A 359 1.16 15.90 21.02
CA LEU A 359 2.00 16.75 21.89
C LEU A 359 1.30 18.07 22.26
N ALA A 360 0.57 18.69 21.32
CA ALA A 360 -0.22 19.90 21.56
C ALA A 360 -1.29 19.77 22.67
N ALA A 361 -1.73 18.55 23.03
CA ALA A 361 -2.67 18.35 24.13
C ALA A 361 -2.08 18.68 25.51
N ARG A 362 -0.76 18.88 25.59
CA ARG A 362 -0.05 19.24 26.81
C ARG A 362 0.52 20.65 26.72
N ALA A 363 -0.18 21.62 27.33
CA ALA A 363 0.13 23.04 27.20
C ALA A 363 1.55 23.41 27.63
N ASP A 364 2.07 22.84 28.73
CA ASP A 364 3.45 23.07 29.22
C ASP A 364 4.53 22.46 28.32
N ALA A 365 4.18 21.52 27.43
CA ALA A 365 5.10 20.97 26.46
C ALA A 365 5.24 21.83 25.20
N VAL A 366 4.20 22.60 24.82
CA VAL A 366 4.16 23.41 23.58
C VAL A 366 4.11 24.92 23.82
N ASP A 367 4.56 25.39 25.00
CA ASP A 367 4.49 26.78 25.43
C ASP A 367 5.62 27.69 24.86
N GLY A 368 6.47 27.17 23.99
CA GLY A 368 7.59 27.92 23.41
C GLY A 368 8.72 28.21 24.40
N SER A 369 8.79 27.48 25.52
CA SER A 369 9.73 27.78 26.61
C SER A 369 10.97 26.87 26.65
N TRP A 370 11.09 25.92 25.71
CA TRP A 370 12.17 24.94 25.66
C TRP A 370 13.37 25.45 24.84
N ASP A 371 14.57 25.35 25.38
CA ASP A 371 15.81 25.66 24.65
C ASP A 371 16.14 24.53 23.66
N LYS A 372 15.85 23.27 24.07
CA LYS A 372 16.02 22.10 23.21
C LYS A 372 14.87 21.12 23.36
N VAL A 373 14.51 20.49 22.25
CA VAL A 373 13.68 19.28 22.23
C VAL A 373 14.58 18.15 21.76
N PHE A 374 14.53 17.03 22.46
CA PHE A 374 15.33 15.85 22.21
C PHE A 374 14.44 14.63 22.01
N SER A 375 14.84 13.70 21.14
CA SER A 375 14.19 12.39 21.04
C SER A 375 15.17 11.35 20.51
N ASN A 376 15.29 10.21 21.19
CA ASN A 376 16.16 9.13 20.78
C ASN A 376 15.39 7.82 20.71
N ALA A 377 15.49 7.14 19.57
CA ALA A 377 14.88 5.84 19.31
C ALA A 377 13.34 5.75 19.52
N ALA A 378 12.62 6.88 19.47
CA ALA A 378 11.16 6.91 19.66
C ALA A 378 10.36 7.42 18.45
N LEU A 379 10.90 8.39 17.68
CA LEU A 379 10.12 9.07 16.62
C LEU A 379 9.58 8.14 15.53
N HIS A 380 10.19 6.98 15.27
CA HIS A 380 9.67 6.05 14.26
C HIS A 380 8.34 5.42 14.68
N TRP A 381 8.06 5.32 15.98
CA TRP A 381 6.76 4.93 16.51
C TRP A 381 5.78 6.11 16.49
N ILE A 382 6.24 7.28 16.94
CA ILE A 382 5.41 8.49 17.08
C ILE A 382 4.95 9.01 15.71
N LEU A 383 5.82 8.99 14.71
CA LEU A 383 5.54 9.46 13.36
C LEU A 383 4.86 8.41 12.48
N ARG A 384 4.48 7.24 13.02
CA ARG A 384 3.80 6.17 12.27
C ARG A 384 2.51 6.68 11.62
N GLY A 385 1.69 7.45 12.33
CA GLY A 385 0.43 7.99 11.82
C GLY A 385 0.67 8.99 10.67
N ALA A 386 0.22 8.67 9.45
CA ALA A 386 0.34 9.58 8.31
C ALA A 386 -0.41 10.90 8.55
N ALA A 387 -1.59 10.83 9.18
CA ALA A 387 -2.42 11.98 9.51
C ALA A 387 -1.77 12.92 10.54
N THR A 388 -1.02 12.39 11.51
CA THR A 388 -0.52 13.17 12.66
C THR A 388 0.96 13.55 12.57
N ARG A 389 1.79 12.83 11.81
CA ARG A 389 3.26 13.02 11.84
C ARG A 389 3.72 14.44 11.52
N ARG A 390 3.02 15.14 10.61
CA ARG A 390 3.34 16.54 10.28
C ARG A 390 2.94 17.49 11.39
N ASP A 391 1.84 17.21 12.10
CA ASP A 391 1.41 17.99 13.27
C ASP A 391 2.42 17.84 14.40
N VAL A 392 2.91 16.62 14.67
CA VAL A 392 3.94 16.36 15.69
C VAL A 392 5.19 17.22 15.44
N LEU A 393 5.69 17.31 14.21
CA LEU A 393 6.85 18.16 13.91
C LEU A 393 6.56 19.65 14.11
N ARG A 394 5.33 20.10 13.81
CA ARG A 394 4.88 21.48 14.09
C ARG A 394 4.76 21.75 15.59
N ASP A 395 4.27 20.79 16.37
CA ASP A 395 4.17 20.88 17.83
C ASP A 395 5.56 20.93 18.48
N VAL A 396 6.50 20.12 18.00
CA VAL A 396 7.91 20.17 18.42
C VAL A 396 8.51 21.55 18.15
N ARG A 397 8.17 22.17 17.01
CA ARG A 397 8.56 23.56 16.75
C ARG A 397 7.86 24.54 17.69
N ALA A 398 6.59 24.34 17.99
CA ALA A 398 5.83 25.20 18.90
C ALA A 398 6.46 25.20 20.30
N ALA A 399 6.89 24.04 20.80
CA ALA A 399 7.59 23.85 22.06
C ALA A 399 8.86 24.70 22.22
N LEU A 400 9.60 24.91 21.13
CA LEU A 400 10.89 25.58 21.19
C LEU A 400 10.78 27.10 21.33
N LYS A 401 11.73 27.71 22.05
CA LYS A 401 12.03 29.14 21.97
C LYS A 401 12.53 29.52 20.58
N PRO A 402 12.44 30.79 20.14
CA PRO A 402 13.26 31.29 19.05
C PRO A 402 14.75 31.04 19.32
N GLY A 403 15.48 30.51 18.35
CA GLY A 403 16.84 29.99 18.47
C GLY A 403 16.96 28.59 19.08
N GLY A 404 15.85 27.98 19.52
CA GLY A 404 15.83 26.66 20.13
C GLY A 404 16.10 25.53 19.12
N ARG A 405 16.62 24.40 19.61
CA ARG A 405 17.08 23.28 18.78
C ARG A 405 16.28 22.01 18.99
N PHE A 406 15.84 21.39 17.90
CA PHE A 406 15.36 20.02 17.88
C PHE A 406 16.49 19.08 17.46
N VAL A 407 16.79 18.08 18.30
CA VAL A 407 17.84 17.08 18.05
C VAL A 407 17.27 15.69 18.21
N PHE A 408 17.47 14.81 17.24
CA PHE A 408 16.93 13.46 17.31
C PHE A 408 17.79 12.39 16.65
N GLU A 409 17.59 11.14 17.07
CA GLU A 409 18.02 9.92 16.38
C GLU A 409 16.83 8.93 16.33
N MET A 410 16.52 8.37 15.15
CA MET A 410 15.45 7.39 14.95
C MET A 410 15.84 6.34 13.90
N GLY A 411 14.98 5.35 13.64
CA GLY A 411 15.14 4.47 12.49
C GLY A 411 14.94 5.24 11.18
N GLY A 412 15.90 5.14 10.26
CA GLY A 412 15.83 5.71 8.91
C GLY A 412 15.38 4.68 7.88
N ALA A 413 15.15 5.12 6.64
CA ALA A 413 14.81 4.24 5.52
C ALA A 413 15.79 3.05 5.43
N GLY A 414 15.25 1.84 5.34
CA GLY A 414 16.04 0.59 5.34
C GLY A 414 16.38 0.03 6.72
N ASN A 415 15.95 0.67 7.81
CA ASN A 415 16.17 0.15 9.16
C ASN A 415 15.48 -1.20 9.35
N VAL A 416 16.22 -2.20 9.85
CA VAL A 416 15.74 -3.57 10.14
C VAL A 416 15.00 -4.23 8.97
N ALA A 417 15.48 -3.97 7.74
CA ALA A 417 14.83 -4.38 6.51
C ALA A 417 14.63 -5.89 6.42
N GLU A 418 15.61 -6.67 6.89
CA GLU A 418 15.55 -8.13 6.95
C GLU A 418 14.39 -8.64 7.82
N ILE A 419 14.15 -8.02 8.97
CA ILE A 419 13.06 -8.38 9.87
C ILE A 419 11.71 -7.98 9.29
N HIS A 420 11.62 -6.80 8.68
CA HIS A 420 10.39 -6.37 8.02
C HIS A 420 10.03 -7.28 6.85
N ALA A 421 11.01 -7.65 6.02
CA ALA A 421 10.82 -8.58 4.92
C ALA A 421 10.37 -9.95 5.41
N ALA A 422 11.01 -10.49 6.46
CA ALA A 422 10.65 -11.78 7.06
C ALA A 422 9.22 -11.78 7.61
N PHE A 423 8.84 -10.79 8.43
CA PHE A 423 7.47 -10.69 8.94
C PHE A 423 6.44 -10.58 7.82
N LEU A 424 6.68 -9.72 6.82
CA LEU A 424 5.74 -9.56 5.71
C LEU A 424 5.57 -10.85 4.91
N ALA A 425 6.68 -11.52 4.57
CA ALA A 425 6.65 -12.76 3.80
C ALA A 425 5.94 -13.88 4.57
N VAL A 426 6.28 -14.07 5.85
CA VAL A 426 5.69 -15.12 6.68
C VAL A 426 4.22 -14.85 6.96
N LEU A 427 3.83 -13.62 7.32
CA LEU A 427 2.41 -13.29 7.52
C LEU A 427 1.58 -13.60 6.28
N VAL A 428 2.08 -13.24 5.08
CA VAL A 428 1.40 -13.56 3.82
C VAL A 428 1.33 -15.06 3.56
N ALA A 429 2.40 -15.81 3.87
CA ALA A 429 2.40 -17.27 3.77
C ALA A 429 1.39 -17.93 4.73
N HIS A 430 1.13 -17.30 5.87
CA HIS A 430 0.10 -17.69 6.84
C HIS A 430 -1.31 -17.18 6.48
N GLY A 431 -1.52 -16.72 5.24
CA GLY A 431 -2.83 -16.30 4.73
C GLY A 431 -3.26 -14.90 5.16
N VAL A 432 -2.39 -14.12 5.81
CA VAL A 432 -2.69 -12.71 6.11
C VAL A 432 -2.63 -11.91 4.81
N PRO A 433 -3.69 -11.16 4.43
CA PRO A 433 -3.65 -10.31 3.24
C PRO A 433 -2.49 -9.34 3.31
N VAL A 434 -1.77 -9.15 2.20
CA VAL A 434 -0.56 -8.31 2.16
C VAL A 434 -0.80 -6.88 2.66
N ALA A 435 -1.99 -6.31 2.41
CA ALA A 435 -2.37 -5.00 2.92
C ALA A 435 -2.42 -4.97 4.46
N LYS A 436 -3.02 -6.00 5.08
CA LYS A 436 -3.08 -6.16 6.54
C LYS A 436 -1.68 -6.37 7.12
N ALA A 437 -0.84 -7.20 6.49
CA ALA A 437 0.54 -7.42 6.92
C ALA A 437 1.38 -6.13 6.84
N ARG A 438 1.21 -5.33 5.78
CA ARG A 438 1.85 -4.00 5.64
C ARG A 438 1.36 -3.01 6.70
N ALA A 439 0.05 -2.97 6.94
CA ALA A 439 -0.54 -2.09 7.95
C ALA A 439 -0.10 -2.46 9.39
N ALA A 440 0.25 -3.72 9.63
CA ALA A 440 0.78 -4.20 10.91
C ALA A 440 2.18 -3.65 11.24
N ASN A 441 2.89 -3.06 10.26
CA ASN A 441 4.16 -2.42 10.50
C ASN A 441 4.00 -1.28 11.53
N PRO A 442 4.71 -1.36 12.67
CA PRO A 442 4.54 -0.41 13.76
C PRO A 442 5.29 0.90 13.56
N CYS A 443 6.13 1.01 12.53
CA CYS A 443 7.13 2.05 12.41
C CYS A 443 7.04 2.81 11.10
N PHE A 444 7.39 4.10 11.14
CA PHE A 444 7.69 4.91 9.97
C PHE A 444 9.19 5.21 9.91
N PHE A 445 9.82 4.80 8.81
CA PHE A 445 11.25 4.93 8.54
C PHE A 445 11.49 5.82 7.31
N PRO A 446 11.55 7.16 7.48
CA PRO A 446 11.75 8.10 6.38
C PRO A 446 13.19 8.09 5.88
N SER A 447 13.38 8.53 4.63
CA SER A 447 14.68 8.96 4.14
C SER A 447 15.10 10.29 4.78
N ASP A 448 16.39 10.59 4.70
CA ASP A 448 16.96 11.89 5.06
C ASP A 448 16.34 13.03 4.23
N ALA A 449 16.12 12.82 2.94
CA ALA A 449 15.47 13.78 2.05
C ALA A 449 14.04 14.09 2.51
N TRP A 450 13.25 13.06 2.83
CA TRP A 450 11.88 13.25 3.34
C TRP A 450 11.89 13.99 4.67
N MET A 451 12.74 13.59 5.61
CA MET A 451 12.81 14.20 6.94
C MET A 451 13.25 15.66 6.87
N ARG A 452 14.24 15.98 6.03
CA ARG A 452 14.67 17.36 5.78
C ARG A 452 13.51 18.22 5.27
N ALA A 453 12.79 17.75 4.25
CA ALA A 453 11.63 18.46 3.72
C ALA A 453 10.52 18.63 4.77
N ALA A 454 10.20 17.58 5.53
CA ALA A 454 9.17 17.64 6.57
C ALA A 454 9.52 18.62 7.71
N LEU A 455 10.79 18.72 8.10
CA LEU A 455 11.26 19.71 9.07
C LEU A 455 11.18 21.14 8.51
N GLN A 456 11.54 21.34 7.24
CA GLN A 456 11.42 22.64 6.57
C GLN A 456 9.96 23.08 6.45
N ASP A 457 9.06 22.17 6.05
CA ASP A 457 7.61 22.39 5.98
C ASP A 457 7.02 22.74 7.35
N ALA A 458 7.57 22.16 8.43
CA ALA A 458 7.19 22.51 9.80
C ALA A 458 7.73 23.88 10.24
N GLY A 459 8.61 24.53 9.45
CA GLY A 459 9.15 25.86 9.69
C GLY A 459 10.52 25.86 10.38
N PHE A 460 11.25 24.75 10.38
CA PHE A 460 12.62 24.71 10.89
C PHE A 460 13.65 25.14 9.85
N ASP A 461 14.74 25.72 10.33
CA ASP A 461 16.01 25.75 9.61
C ASP A 461 16.79 24.45 9.91
N VAL A 462 17.11 23.67 8.88
CA VAL A 462 17.67 22.33 9.04
C VAL A 462 19.18 22.35 8.90
N GLU A 463 19.89 22.36 10.03
CA GLU A 463 21.36 22.34 10.07
C GLU A 463 21.92 21.00 9.55
N ARG A 464 21.32 19.88 9.96
CA ARG A 464 21.80 18.54 9.60
C ARG A 464 20.67 17.52 9.56
N VAL A 465 20.72 16.63 8.58
CA VAL A 465 20.00 15.35 8.56
C VAL A 465 20.92 14.35 7.88
N GLU A 466 21.18 13.21 8.51
CA GLU A 466 22.10 12.18 8.02
C GLU A 466 21.59 10.77 8.34
N ILE A 467 21.98 9.80 7.50
CA ILE A 467 21.69 8.38 7.68
C ILE A 467 23.01 7.62 7.89
N GLU A 468 23.01 6.72 8.86
CA GLU A 468 24.12 5.83 9.18
C GLU A 468 23.63 4.38 9.27
N TYR A 469 24.28 3.47 8.56
CA TYR A 469 24.10 2.04 8.77
C TYR A 469 24.90 1.59 10.01
N ARG A 470 24.22 0.99 10.98
CA ARG A 470 24.80 0.60 12.27
C ARG A 470 24.36 -0.83 12.66
N PRO A 471 24.93 -1.87 12.04
CA PRO A 471 24.76 -3.25 12.48
C PRO A 471 24.99 -3.37 13.98
N THR A 472 24.07 -4.03 14.67
CA THR A 472 24.17 -4.18 16.13
C THR A 472 23.96 -5.64 16.50
N PRO A 473 24.84 -6.23 17.33
CA PRO A 473 24.65 -7.60 17.78
C PRO A 473 23.41 -7.70 18.68
N CYS A 474 22.66 -8.79 18.53
CA CYS A 474 21.60 -9.15 19.47
C CYS A 474 22.18 -9.34 20.87
N THR A 475 21.36 -9.04 21.90
CA THR A 475 21.73 -9.41 23.26
C THR A 475 21.72 -10.93 23.41
N PRO A 476 22.51 -11.51 24.34
CA PRO A 476 22.43 -12.93 24.63
C PRO A 476 21.01 -13.33 25.05
N ALA A 477 20.58 -14.53 24.63
CA ALA A 477 19.34 -15.11 25.13
C ALA A 477 19.46 -15.39 26.64
N THR A 478 18.41 -15.08 27.40
CA THR A 478 18.32 -15.39 28.83
C THR A 478 17.58 -16.71 29.02
N GLU A 479 17.88 -17.43 30.11
CA GLU A 479 17.21 -18.70 30.46
C GLU A 479 15.69 -18.57 30.59
N SER A 480 15.20 -17.36 30.85
CA SER A 480 13.77 -17.01 30.92
C SER A 480 13.11 -16.74 29.55
N GLY A 481 13.78 -16.98 28.42
CA GLY A 481 13.26 -16.71 27.08
C GLY A 481 13.24 -15.23 26.68
N GLY A 482 13.98 -14.37 27.40
CA GLY A 482 14.19 -12.96 27.07
C GLY A 482 15.49 -12.74 26.30
N GLY A 483 15.66 -11.57 25.69
CA GLY A 483 16.86 -11.28 24.88
C GLY A 483 16.96 -12.12 23.60
N GLY A 484 18.11 -12.10 22.94
CA GLY A 484 18.29 -12.79 21.65
C GLY A 484 17.42 -12.22 20.53
N LEU A 485 17.43 -12.92 19.39
CA LEU A 485 16.60 -12.55 18.24
C LEU A 485 15.10 -12.76 18.55
N GLU A 486 14.74 -13.86 19.20
CA GLU A 486 13.34 -14.13 19.56
C GLU A 486 12.76 -13.08 20.51
N GLY A 487 13.46 -12.75 21.59
CA GLY A 487 13.00 -11.71 22.52
C GLY A 487 12.89 -10.35 21.85
N TRP A 488 13.79 -10.06 20.89
CA TRP A 488 13.67 -8.88 20.06
C TRP A 488 12.39 -8.89 19.21
N LEU A 489 12.10 -9.99 18.50
CA LEU A 489 10.93 -10.13 17.63
C LEU A 489 9.62 -10.05 18.44
N ARG A 490 9.57 -10.67 19.62
CA ARG A 490 8.41 -10.59 20.51
C ARG A 490 8.15 -9.17 21.01
N LEU A 491 9.21 -8.41 21.32
CA LEU A 491 9.09 -7.05 21.84
C LEU A 491 8.81 -6.03 20.73
N MET A 492 9.70 -5.94 19.75
CA MET A 492 9.66 -4.92 18.70
C MET A 492 8.70 -5.28 17.57
N GLY A 493 8.50 -6.58 17.32
CA GLY A 493 7.60 -7.11 16.30
C GLY A 493 6.19 -7.44 16.82
N ALA A 494 5.84 -7.08 18.06
CA ALA A 494 4.55 -7.44 18.68
C ALA A 494 3.34 -7.09 17.79
N GLN A 495 3.36 -5.95 17.10
CA GLN A 495 2.26 -5.53 16.20
C GLN A 495 2.14 -6.42 14.95
N PHE A 496 3.24 -6.95 14.43
CA PHE A 496 3.18 -7.94 13.35
C PHE A 496 2.52 -9.23 13.83
N LEU A 497 2.86 -9.70 15.03
CA LEU A 497 2.27 -10.91 15.62
C LEU A 497 0.78 -10.74 15.93
N GLU A 498 0.33 -9.54 16.28
CA GLU A 498 -1.09 -9.23 16.48
C GLU A 498 -1.92 -9.25 15.18
N ALA A 499 -1.29 -9.35 14.00
CA ALA A 499 -2.00 -9.51 12.73
C ALA A 499 -2.69 -10.89 12.59
N VAL A 500 -2.28 -11.87 13.41
CA VAL A 500 -2.88 -13.20 13.51
C VAL A 500 -3.50 -13.45 14.89
N GLU A 501 -4.35 -14.47 14.96
CA GLU A 501 -5.03 -14.89 16.18
C GLU A 501 -4.04 -15.29 17.28
N GLU A 502 -4.42 -15.07 18.54
CA GLU A 502 -3.59 -15.41 19.69
C GLU A 502 -3.45 -16.92 19.87
N GLY A 503 -2.35 -17.37 20.47
CA GLY A 503 -2.05 -18.78 20.67
C GLY A 503 -1.17 -19.34 19.55
N ASP A 504 -1.49 -20.54 19.08
CA ASP A 504 -0.63 -21.34 18.21
C ASP A 504 -0.30 -20.64 16.88
N ALA A 505 -1.21 -19.83 16.34
CA ALA A 505 -0.96 -19.08 15.10
C ALA A 505 0.18 -18.05 15.26
N ARG A 506 0.22 -17.31 16.38
CA ARG A 506 1.33 -16.37 16.67
C ARG A 506 2.65 -17.08 16.85
N GLU A 507 2.65 -18.20 17.58
CA GLU A 507 3.86 -18.98 17.81
C GLU A 507 4.37 -19.64 16.53
N SER A 508 3.47 -20.05 15.64
CA SER A 508 3.81 -20.56 14.31
C SER A 508 4.46 -19.49 13.43
N VAL A 509 3.84 -18.30 13.33
CA VAL A 509 4.42 -17.14 12.61
C VAL A 509 5.78 -16.77 13.18
N LEU A 510 5.92 -16.69 14.50
CA LEU A 510 7.19 -16.33 15.13
C LEU A 510 8.29 -17.35 14.82
N ARG A 511 7.97 -18.65 14.87
CA ARG A 511 8.90 -19.73 14.55
C ARG A 511 9.38 -19.66 13.12
N ASP A 512 8.48 -19.40 12.17
CA ASP A 512 8.84 -19.28 10.76
C ASP A 512 9.65 -18.01 10.48
N VAL A 513 9.32 -16.89 11.13
CA VAL A 513 10.13 -15.65 11.05
C VAL A 513 11.54 -15.89 11.61
N LEU A 514 11.66 -16.59 12.74
CA LEU A 514 12.94 -16.99 13.30
C LEU A 514 13.74 -17.86 12.33
N ALA A 515 13.12 -18.88 11.74
CA ALA A 515 13.78 -19.77 10.79
C ALA A 515 14.28 -19.02 9.54
N VAL A 516 13.49 -18.08 9.01
CA VAL A 516 13.91 -17.22 7.89
C VAL A 516 15.11 -16.37 8.30
N LEU A 517 15.04 -15.72 9.46
CA LEU A 517 16.08 -14.80 9.90
C LEU A 517 17.36 -15.49 10.35
N GLU A 518 17.29 -16.72 10.86
CA GLU A 518 18.44 -17.48 11.37
C GLU A 518 19.58 -17.49 10.34
N SER A 519 19.28 -17.75 9.07
CA SER A 519 20.28 -17.74 7.99
C SER A 519 20.70 -16.34 7.49
N VAL A 520 19.90 -15.31 7.77
CA VAL A 520 20.09 -13.95 7.24
C VAL A 520 20.89 -13.07 8.20
N VAL A 521 20.64 -13.20 9.51
CA VAL A 521 21.24 -12.35 10.54
C VAL A 521 22.31 -13.03 11.37
N THR A 522 22.42 -14.36 11.30
CA THR A 522 23.40 -15.12 12.08
C THR A 522 24.66 -15.36 11.26
N ARG A 523 25.81 -15.08 11.87
CA ARG A 523 27.12 -15.34 11.28
C ARG A 523 27.50 -16.81 11.45
N GLU A 524 27.97 -17.44 10.38
CA GLU A 524 28.38 -18.84 10.39
C GLU A 524 29.64 -19.06 11.25
N GLU A 525 30.54 -18.08 11.31
CA GLU A 525 31.85 -18.22 11.94
C GLU A 525 31.80 -18.23 13.48
N ASP A 526 30.85 -17.52 14.08
CA ASP A 526 30.78 -17.32 15.54
C ASP A 526 29.37 -17.49 16.12
N GLY A 527 28.35 -17.75 15.29
CA GLY A 527 26.96 -17.93 15.71
C GLY A 527 26.30 -16.66 16.24
N SER A 528 26.92 -15.49 16.10
CA SER A 528 26.35 -14.23 16.58
C SER A 528 25.30 -13.69 15.61
N ALA A 529 24.15 -13.27 16.16
CA ALA A 529 23.08 -12.63 15.39
C ALA A 529 23.25 -11.10 15.37
N TRP A 530 23.16 -10.48 14.20
CA TRP A 530 23.34 -9.05 13.99
C TRP A 530 22.16 -8.43 13.24
N ILE A 531 21.54 -7.42 13.84
CA ILE A 531 20.41 -6.71 13.24
C ILE A 531 20.91 -5.47 12.48
N GLY A 532 20.44 -5.31 11.24
CA GLY A 532 20.76 -4.25 10.30
C GLY A 532 20.05 -2.93 10.62
N TYR A 533 20.45 -2.26 11.69
CA TYR A 533 19.89 -0.93 11.98
C TYR A 533 20.39 0.13 11.00
N VAL A 534 19.48 1.01 10.60
CA VAL A 534 19.77 2.26 9.89
C VAL A 534 19.27 3.40 10.76
N ARG A 535 20.16 4.31 11.15
CA ARG A 535 19.85 5.43 12.05
C ARG A 535 19.81 6.72 11.27
N LEU A 536 18.68 7.42 11.38
CA LEU A 536 18.48 8.77 10.88
C LEU A 536 18.66 9.74 12.05
N ARG A 537 19.62 10.66 11.91
CA ARG A 537 19.87 11.74 12.88
C ARG A 537 19.58 13.09 12.28
N GLY A 538 19.14 14.03 13.10
CA GLY A 538 18.93 15.41 12.65
C GLY A 538 19.14 16.46 13.73
N VAL A 539 19.47 17.66 13.27
CA VAL A 539 19.53 18.90 14.05
C VAL A 539 18.78 19.98 13.26
N ALA A 540 17.77 20.56 13.89
CA ALA A 540 16.91 21.58 13.30
C ALA A 540 16.70 22.73 14.29
N VAL A 541 16.60 23.97 13.80
CA VAL A 541 16.54 25.19 14.62
C VAL A 541 15.28 25.97 14.32
N LYS A 542 14.60 26.44 15.36
CA LYS A 542 13.50 27.40 15.22
C LYS A 542 14.10 28.80 15.09
N ARG A 543 14.19 29.34 13.88
CA ARG A 543 14.60 30.74 13.69
C ARG A 543 13.46 31.72 13.96
#